data_AF-A0AAE1ADW1-F1
#
_entry.id   AF-A0AAE1ADW1-F1
#
_cell.length_a   1.000
_cell.length_b   1.000
_cell.length_c   1.000
_cell.angle_alpha   90.00
_cell.angle_beta   90.00
_cell.angle_gamma   90.00
#
_symmetry.space_group_name_H-M   'P 1'
#
loop_
_entity.id
_entity.type
_entity.pdbx_description
1 polymer ?
#
loop_
_entity_poly.entity_id
_entity_poly.type
_entity_poly.pdbx_seq_one_letter_code
_entity_poly.pdbx_strand_id
1 'polypeptide(L)'
;MGIWQIAAASNVLSCNILSVYPEKGASSYRQFFTRKITPRGQAVEPTVALMWSATKEHSLRMSGENWTANHVVPLMGLTQFCQLDIDR
;
A
#
# COMPACT_ATOMS: atom_id res chain seq x y z
N MET A 1 3.77 -1.74 11.36
CA MET A 1 4.58 -1.24 10.22
C MET A 1 4.07 0.13 9.80
N GLY A 2 4.95 1.04 9.38
CA GLY A 2 4.61 2.37 8.88
C GLY A 2 4.96 2.57 7.41
N ILE A 3 4.36 3.59 6.78
CA ILE A 3 4.56 3.92 5.35
C ILE A 3 6.03 4.16 4.98
N TRP A 4 6.84 4.61 5.94
CA TRP A 4 8.28 4.83 5.78
C TRP A 4 9.06 3.57 5.39
N GLN A 5 8.62 2.39 5.85
CA GLN A 5 9.26 1.13 5.49
C GLN A 5 9.02 0.79 4.01
N ILE A 6 7.85 1.12 3.49
CA ILE A 6 7.54 0.97 2.06
C ILE A 6 8.36 1.98 1.23
N ALA A 7 8.52 3.20 1.71
CA ALA A 7 9.37 4.19 1.07
C ALA A 7 10.85 3.77 1.04
N ALA A 8 11.36 3.21 2.13
CA ALA A 8 12.71 2.64 2.17
C ALA A 8 12.83 1.48 1.18
N ALA A 9 11.84 0.58 1.10
CA ALA A 9 11.82 -0.52 0.14
C ALA A 9 11.85 -0.03 -1.32
N SER A 10 11.06 0.99 -1.66
CA SER A 10 11.07 1.61 -3.00
C SER A 10 12.46 2.10 -3.37
N ASN A 11 13.16 2.78 -2.45
CA ASN A 11 14.55 3.23 -2.66
C ASN A 11 15.52 2.06 -2.86
N VAL A 12 15.50 1.06 -1.98
CA VAL A 12 16.43 -0.07 -2.03
C VAL A 12 16.25 -0.90 -3.31
N LEU A 13 15.00 -1.13 -3.71
CA LEU A 13 14.65 -1.90 -4.90
C LEU A 13 14.68 -1.06 -6.19
N SER A 14 14.84 0.26 -6.08
CA SER A 14 14.84 1.20 -7.20
C SER A 14 13.59 1.10 -8.10
N CYS A 15 12.43 0.78 -7.52
CA CYS A 15 11.17 0.63 -8.24
C CYS A 15 10.04 1.48 -7.64
N ASN A 16 9.06 1.82 -8.48
CA ASN A 16 7.83 2.45 -8.00
C ASN A 16 7.00 1.44 -7.21
N ILE A 17 6.44 1.86 -6.07
CA ILE A 17 5.52 1.06 -5.28
C ILE A 17 4.17 1.77 -5.17
N LEU A 18 3.12 1.14 -5.68
CA LEU A 18 1.73 1.53 -5.40
C LEU A 18 1.29 0.89 -4.09
N SER A 19 1.17 1.70 -3.04
CA SER A 19 0.63 1.28 -1.75
C SER A 19 -0.87 1.51 -1.70
N VAL A 20 -1.64 0.52 -1.28
CA VAL A 20 -3.12 0.58 -1.23
C VAL A 20 -3.60 0.22 0.17
N TYR A 21 -4.34 1.12 0.81
CA TYR A 21 -5.02 0.85 2.08
C TYR A 21 -6.47 0.42 1.80
N PRO A 22 -6.99 -0.62 2.47
CA PRO A 22 -8.35 -1.12 2.23
C PRO A 22 -9.40 -0.11 2.72
N GLU A 23 -10.66 -0.33 2.32
CA GLU A 23 -11.79 0.51 2.76
C GLU A 23 -12.03 0.45 4.27
N LYS A 24 -11.65 -0.66 4.91
CA LYS A 24 -11.80 -0.90 6.35
C LYS A 24 -10.85 -0.02 7.18
N GLY A 25 -11.35 0.45 8.33
CA GLY A 25 -10.60 1.31 9.27
C GLY A 25 -10.84 2.80 9.04
N ALA A 26 -10.12 3.65 9.77
CA ALA A 26 -10.33 5.10 9.70
C ALA A 26 -9.95 5.67 8.31
N SER A 27 -10.79 6.58 7.79
CA SER A 27 -10.61 7.23 6.49
C SER A 27 -9.30 8.01 6.36
N SER A 28 -8.82 8.58 7.48
CA SER A 28 -7.54 9.28 7.53
C SER A 28 -6.37 8.38 7.11
N TYR A 29 -6.36 7.11 7.52
CA TYR A 29 -5.33 6.16 7.10
C TYR A 29 -5.34 5.95 5.59
N ARG A 30 -6.51 5.86 4.95
CA ARG A 30 -6.58 5.73 3.49
C ARG A 30 -5.89 6.89 2.77
N GLN A 31 -6.12 8.11 3.22
CA GLN A 31 -5.51 9.30 2.62
C GLN A 31 -3.98 9.30 2.74
N PHE A 32 -3.42 8.80 3.84
CA PHE A 32 -1.97 8.78 4.05
C PHE A 32 -1.26 7.56 3.45
N PHE A 33 -1.94 6.41 3.44
CA PHE A 33 -1.33 5.12 3.13
C PHE A 33 -1.68 4.59 1.74
N THR A 34 -2.73 5.10 1.08
CA THR A 34 -3.00 4.83 -0.34
C THR A 34 -2.30 5.86 -1.21
N ARG A 35 -1.11 5.52 -1.72
CA ARG A 35 -0.33 6.40 -2.60
C ARG A 35 0.71 5.66 -3.42
N LYS A 36 1.10 6.25 -4.55
CA LYS A 36 2.32 5.88 -5.27
C LYS A 36 3.54 6.44 -4.52
N ILE A 37 4.52 5.58 -4.30
CA ILE A 37 5.82 5.91 -3.73
C ILE A 37 6.87 5.68 -4.81
N THR A 38 7.65 6.72 -5.06
CA THR A 38 8.71 6.73 -6.07
C THR A 38 10.06 6.85 -5.36
N PRO A 39 11.08 6.08 -5.78
CA PRO A 39 12.39 6.15 -5.16
C PRO A 39 13.02 7.53 -5.38
N ARG A 40 13.84 7.97 -4.42
CA ARG A 40 14.67 9.16 -4.54
C ARG A 40 15.78 8.87 -5.54
N GLY A 41 15.56 9.21 -6.81
CA GLY A 41 16.48 8.93 -7.90
C GLY A 41 15.73 8.65 -9.21
N GLN A 42 16.34 7.85 -10.08
CA GLN A 42 15.71 7.43 -11.33
C GLN A 42 14.79 6.24 -11.05
N ALA A 43 13.48 6.45 -11.19
CA ALA A 43 12.52 5.37 -11.05
C ALA A 43 12.63 4.41 -12.23
N VAL A 44 12.82 3.12 -11.95
CA VAL A 44 12.86 2.08 -12.98
C VAL A 44 11.48 1.42 -13.01
N GLU A 45 10.89 1.30 -14.20
CA GLU A 45 9.76 0.39 -14.41
C GLU A 45 10.24 -1.06 -14.20
N PRO A 46 9.48 -1.93 -13.51
CA PRO A 46 8.03 -1.86 -13.30
C PRO A 46 7.56 -1.24 -11.97
N THR A 47 6.31 -0.77 -11.95
CA THR A 47 5.58 -0.44 -10.70
C THR A 47 5.05 -1.72 -10.01
N VAL A 48 5.38 -1.92 -8.74
CA VAL A 48 4.87 -3.02 -7.90
C VAL A 48 3.70 -2.53 -7.05
N ALA A 49 2.65 -3.33 -6.87
CA ALA A 49 1.52 -2.99 -6.01
C ALA A 49 1.50 -3.83 -4.72
N LEU A 50 1.20 -3.17 -3.60
CA LEU A 50 1.07 -3.78 -2.27
C LEU A 50 -0.21 -3.30 -1.59
N MET A 51 -0.88 -4.17 -0.85
CA MET A 51 -2.04 -3.84 -0.04
C MET A 51 -1.75 -3.97 1.45
N TRP A 52 -2.18 -2.98 2.22
CA TRP A 52 -2.20 -3.04 3.68
C TRP A 52 -3.26 -4.05 4.14
N SER A 53 -2.89 -4.91 5.07
CA SER A 53 -3.75 -5.96 5.60
C SER A 53 -3.52 -6.12 7.10
N ALA A 54 -4.31 -6.98 7.72
CA ALA A 54 -4.14 -7.36 9.10
C ALA A 54 -4.15 -8.87 9.24
N THR A 55 -3.33 -9.40 10.15
CA THR A 55 -3.38 -10.82 10.52
C THR A 55 -4.78 -11.21 10.99
N LYS A 56 -5.13 -12.50 10.86
CA LYS A 56 -6.45 -13.01 11.25
C LYS A 56 -6.79 -12.66 12.70
N GLU A 57 -5.86 -12.89 13.62
CA GLU A 57 -6.04 -12.58 15.05
C GLU A 57 -6.29 -11.08 15.29
N HIS A 58 -5.54 -10.20 14.62
CA HIS A 58 -5.69 -8.75 14.75
C HIS A 58 -7.04 -8.27 14.19
N SER A 59 -7.44 -8.82 13.03
CA SER A 59 -8.73 -8.51 12.41
C SER A 59 -9.93 -8.98 13.22
N LEU A 60 -9.79 -10.04 14.03
CA LEU A 60 -10.84 -10.50 14.94
C LEU A 60 -10.95 -9.61 16.20
N ARG A 61 -9.83 -9.06 16.67
CA ARG A 61 -9.78 -8.17 17.84
C ARG A 61 -10.24 -6.75 17.52
N MET A 62 -10.11 -6.29 16.28
CA MET A 62 -10.45 -4.93 15.87
C MET A 62 -11.54 -4.90 14.80
N SER A 63 -12.65 -4.23 15.10
CA SER A 63 -13.80 -4.09 14.20
C SER A 63 -14.00 -2.64 13.74
N GLY A 64 -14.63 -2.49 12.57
CA GLY A 64 -15.06 -1.21 12.02
C GLY A 64 -13.95 -0.16 11.93
N GLU A 65 -14.21 1.00 12.51
CA GLU A 65 -13.36 2.20 12.46
C GLU A 65 -12.03 2.04 13.22
N ASN A 66 -12.00 1.18 14.24
CA ASN A 66 -10.79 0.92 15.03
C ASN A 66 -9.82 -0.04 14.33
N TRP A 67 -10.21 -0.61 13.19
CA TRP A 67 -9.34 -1.53 12.46
C TRP A 67 -8.07 -0.82 11.99
N THR A 68 -6.93 -1.46 12.21
CA THR A 68 -5.62 -0.98 11.77
C THR A 68 -4.87 -2.09 11.04
N ALA A 69 -4.15 -1.70 9.99
CA ALA A 69 -3.27 -2.64 9.29
C ALA A 69 -2.00 -2.90 10.11
N ASN A 70 -1.55 -4.16 10.13
CA ASN A 70 -0.28 -4.56 10.73
C ASN A 70 0.62 -5.36 9.77
N HIS A 71 0.14 -5.63 8.56
CA HIS A 71 0.77 -6.46 7.56
C HIS A 71 0.66 -5.81 6.17
N VAL A 72 1.49 -6.24 5.21
CA VAL A 72 1.35 -5.89 3.80
C VAL A 72 1.41 -7.15 2.96
N VAL A 73 0.61 -7.20 1.90
CA VAL A 73 0.57 -8.33 0.96
C VAL A 73 0.79 -7.84 -0.46
N PRO A 74 1.43 -8.62 -1.34
CA PRO A 74 1.55 -8.27 -2.74
C PRO A 74 0.17 -8.26 -3.40
N LEU A 75 -0.11 -7.20 -4.17
CA LEU A 75 -1.23 -7.19 -5.11
C LEU A 75 -0.70 -7.67 -6.44
N MET A 76 -0.95 -8.93 -6.76
CA MET A 76 -0.71 -9.44 -8.09
C MET A 76 -1.88 -9.00 -8.97
N GLY A 77 -1.61 -8.19 -9.99
CA GLY A 77 -2.59 -7.99 -11.05
C GLY A 77 -2.82 -9.33 -11.74
N LEU A 78 -4.08 -9.70 -11.95
CA LEU A 78 -4.43 -10.64 -13.02
C LEU A 78 -4.19 -9.90 -14.34
N THR A 79 -2.91 -9.74 -14.70
CA THR A 79 -2.36 -9.36 -16.00
C THR A 79 -2.85 -8.10 -16.74
N GLN A 80 -3.83 -7.32 -16.26
CA GLN A 80 -4.42 -6.26 -17.10
C GLN A 80 -5.29 -5.20 -16.39
N PHE A 81 -4.83 -4.59 -15.30
CA PHE A 81 -5.42 -3.31 -14.89
C PHE A 81 -4.47 -2.16 -15.25
N CYS A 82 -4.60 -1.77 -16.52
CA CYS A 82 -4.22 -0.46 -17.03
C CYS A 82 -4.68 0.64 -16.06
N GLN A 83 -3.82 1.64 -15.86
CA GLN A 83 -4.19 3.02 -15.51
C GLN A 83 -5.33 3.15 -14.51
N LEU A 84 -5.03 2.91 -13.23
CA LEU A 84 -5.74 3.66 -12.20
C LEU A 84 -5.19 5.09 -12.26
N ASP A 85 -5.91 5.96 -12.96
CA ASP A 85 -5.76 7.42 -12.88
C ASP A 85 -5.99 7.83 -11.43
N ILE A 86 -4.91 7.92 -10.66
CA ILE A 86 -4.87 8.55 -9.34
C ILE A 86 -4.45 10.01 -9.56
N ASP A 87 -5.29 10.76 -10.27
CA ASP A 87 -5.24 12.23 -10.37
C ASP A 87 -6.67 12.77 -10.27
N ARG A 88 -7.21 12.80 -9.04
CA ARG A 88 -8.31 13.68 -8.61
C ARG A 88 -8.15 14.03 -7.13
#